data_AF-A0A453EZZ4-F1
#
_entry.id   AF-A0A453EZZ4-F1
#
_cell.length_a   1.000
_cell.length_b   1.000
_cell.length_c   1.000
_cell.angle_alpha   90.00
_cell.angle_beta   90.00
_cell.angle_gamma   90.00
#
_symmetry.space_group_name_H-M   'P 1'
#
loop_
_entity.id
_entity.type
_entity.pdbx_description
1 polymer ?
#
loop_
_entity_poly.entity_id
_entity_poly.type
_entity_poly.pdbx_seq_one_letter_code
_entity_poly.pdbx_strand_id
1 'polypeptide(L)' 'AREKLSTAEYGEFVEFMKALKLKTMHIKDSLEAIAKLFSSPGRLTLLEGFRVFVSKNHLPLYEQLVRKYTMANT' A
#
# COMPACT_ATOMS: atom_id res chain seq x y z
N ALA A 1 -18.64 -5.95 -2.48
CA ALA A 1 -17.53 -5.28 -1.78
C ALA A 1 -16.33 -5.12 -2.73
N ARG A 2 -16.41 -4.17 -3.68
CA ARG A 2 -15.38 -3.96 -4.71
C ARG A 2 -15.29 -2.47 -5.13
N GLU A 3 -15.64 -1.57 -4.21
CA GLU A 3 -15.92 -0.15 -4.52
C GLU A 3 -14.91 0.84 -3.94
N LYS A 4 -13.76 0.37 -3.41
CA LYS A 4 -12.78 1.31 -2.82
C LYS A 4 -11.75 1.83 -3.81
N LEU A 5 -11.39 1.09 -4.86
CA LEU A 5 -10.42 1.50 -5.89
C LEU A 5 -11.10 1.53 -7.24
N SER A 6 -10.83 2.56 -8.04
CA SER A 6 -11.24 2.60 -9.44
C SER A 6 -10.47 1.56 -10.26
N THR A 7 -10.99 1.19 -11.44
CA THR A 7 -10.32 0.23 -12.34
C THR A 7 -8.87 0.61 -12.65
N ALA A 8 -8.59 1.91 -12.83
CA ALA A 8 -7.25 2.42 -13.06
C ALA A 8 -6.32 2.17 -11.85
N GLU A 9 -6.78 2.51 -10.66
CA GLU A 9 -6.02 2.36 -9.41
C GLU A 9 -5.80 0.89 -9.04
N TYR A 10 -6.78 0.03 -9.34
CA TYR A 10 -6.61 -1.41 -9.19
C TYR A 10 -5.53 -1.94 -10.14
N GLY A 11 -5.45 -1.40 -11.36
CA GLY A 11 -4.36 -1.69 -12.30
C GLY A 11 -2.99 -1.34 -11.70
N GLU A 12 -2.83 -0.13 -11.18
CA GLU A 12 -1.60 0.32 -10.51
C GLU A 12 -1.26 -0.55 -9.30
N PHE A 13 -2.25 -0.88 -8.47
CA PHE A 13 -2.05 -1.77 -7.33
C PHE A 13 -1.53 -3.15 -7.74
N VAL A 14 -2.07 -3.75 -8.81
CA VAL A 14 -1.64 -5.04 -9.32
C VAL A 14 -0.21 -4.96 -9.89
N GLU A 15 0.15 -3.87 -10.56
CA GLU A 15 1.51 -3.61 -11.05
C GLU A 15 2.50 -3.55 -9.87
N PHE A 16 2.18 -2.81 -8.80
CA PHE A 16 3.01 -2.76 -7.59
C PHE A 16 3.11 -4.13 -6.89
N MET A 17 2.02 -4.89 -6.81
CA MET A 17 2.06 -6.26 -6.25
C MET A 17 2.94 -7.21 -7.07
N LYS A 18 2.95 -7.08 -8.41
CA LYS A 18 3.85 -7.85 -9.27
C LYS A 18 5.31 -7.48 -8.99
N ALA A 19 5.62 -6.18 -8.91
CA ALA A 19 6.96 -5.70 -8.56
C ALA A 19 7.43 -6.18 -7.18
N LEU A 20 6.53 -6.22 -6.19
CA LEU A 20 6.79 -6.79 -4.87
C LEU A 20 7.11 -8.29 -4.93
N LYS A 21 6.35 -9.06 -5.72
CA LYS A 21 6.58 -10.50 -5.90
C LYS A 21 7.89 -10.81 -6.62
N LEU A 22 8.31 -9.94 -7.53
CA LEU A 22 9.52 -10.13 -8.35
C LEU A 22 10.84 -9.93 -7.57
N LYS A 23 10.80 -9.68 -6.24
CA LYS A 23 12.00 -9.39 -5.42
C LYS A 23 12.86 -8.28 -6.05
N THR A 24 12.21 -7.33 -6.70
CA THR A 24 12.88 -6.18 -7.31
C THR A 24 13.53 -5.33 -6.21
N MET A 25 14.70 -4.76 -6.49
CA MET A 25 15.46 -3.91 -5.56
C MET A 25 14.66 -2.72 -4.97
N HIS A 26 13.49 -2.42 -5.53
CA HIS A 26 12.62 -1.28 -5.22
C HIS A 26 11.34 -1.67 -4.45
N ILE A 27 11.43 -2.69 -3.58
CA ILE A 27 10.34 -3.08 -2.68
C ILE A 27 9.87 -1.92 -1.79
N LYS A 28 10.78 -1.03 -1.39
CA LYS A 28 10.45 0.16 -0.60
C LYS A 28 9.60 1.14 -1.39
N ASP A 29 9.99 1.46 -2.62
CA ASP A 29 9.25 2.36 -3.52
C ASP A 29 7.86 1.79 -3.83
N SER A 30 7.78 0.48 -4.07
CA SER A 30 6.50 -0.21 -4.32
C SER A 30 5.58 -0.16 -3.09
N LEU A 31 6.12 -0.35 -1.88
CA LEU A 31 5.35 -0.23 -0.65
C LEU A 31 4.85 1.20 -0.39
N GLU A 32 5.69 2.20 -0.65
CA GLU A 32 5.30 3.61 -0.51
C GLU A 32 4.22 4.00 -1.52
N ALA A 33 4.34 3.55 -2.78
CA ALA A 33 3.33 3.79 -3.80
C ALA A 33 1.97 3.17 -3.44
N ILE A 34 1.95 1.93 -2.96
CA ILE A 34 0.73 1.29 -2.46
C ILE A 34 0.18 2.03 -1.24
N ALA A 35 1.05 2.45 -0.32
CA ALA A 35 0.63 3.16 0.87
C ALA A 35 -0.02 4.52 0.53
N LYS A 36 0.54 5.23 -0.45
CA LYS A 36 -0.02 6.47 -1.00
C LYS A 36 -1.33 6.24 -1.75
N LEU A 37 -1.47 5.13 -2.47
CA LEU A 37 -2.74 4.80 -3.15
C LEU A 37 -3.88 4.58 -2.15
N PHE A 38 -3.57 3.99 -0.99
CA PHE A 38 -4.53 3.72 0.07
C PHE A 38 -4.64 4.84 1.11
N SER A 39 -3.80 5.88 1.03
CA SER A 39 -3.84 7.02 1.95
C SER A 39 -5.05 7.93 1.74
N SER A 40 -5.83 7.73 0.68
CA SER A 40 -7.02 8.54 0.44
C SER A 40 -8.08 8.35 1.55
N PRO A 41 -8.83 9.40 1.90
CA PRO A 41 -9.92 9.31 2.88
C PRO A 41 -10.91 8.22 2.48
N GLY A 42 -11.25 7.32 3.42
CA GLY A 42 -12.10 6.15 3.18
C GLY A 42 -11.37 4.87 2.76
N ARG A 43 -10.07 4.95 2.42
CA ARG A 43 -9.24 3.81 1.99
C ARG A 43 -8.22 3.35 3.02
N LEU A 44 -8.12 4.02 4.17
CA LEU A 44 -7.26 3.62 5.28
C LEU A 44 -7.48 2.17 5.74
N THR A 45 -8.69 1.64 5.62
CA THR A 45 -8.97 0.23 5.92
C THR A 45 -8.25 -0.74 4.98
N LEU A 46 -7.99 -0.33 3.73
CA LEU A 46 -7.17 -1.10 2.78
C LEU A 46 -5.69 -1.07 3.16
N LEU A 47 -5.22 0.07 3.65
CA LEU A 47 -3.86 0.26 4.15
C LEU A 47 -3.58 -0.68 5.34
N GLU A 48 -4.48 -0.67 6.33
CA GLU A 48 -4.42 -1.59 7.48
C GLU A 48 -4.47 -3.07 7.03
N GLY A 49 -5.39 -3.41 6.12
CA GLY A 49 -5.53 -4.77 5.60
C GLY A 49 -4.34 -5.25 4.78
N PHE A 50 -3.64 -4.35 4.07
CA PHE A 50 -2.51 -4.72 3.23
C PHE A 50 -1.28 -5.17 4.04
N ARG A 51 -1.20 -4.81 5.33
CA ARG A 51 -0.14 -5.25 6.26
C ARG A 51 0.11 -6.76 6.21
N VAL A 52 -0.94 -7.57 6.01
CA VAL A 52 -0.83 -9.05 5.97
C VAL A 52 -0.09 -9.56 4.73
N PHE A 53 0.00 -8.77 3.66
CA PHE A 53 0.72 -9.10 2.43
C PHE A 53 2.18 -8.64 2.46
N VAL A 54 2.56 -7.80 3.43
CA VAL A 54 3.91 -7.28 3.57
C VAL A 54 4.78 -8.28 4.33
N SER A 55 5.97 -8.58 3.79
CA SER A 55 6.94 -9.43 4.49
C SER A 55 7.43 -8.79 5.78
N LYS A 56 7.70 -9.61 6.81
CA LYS A 56 8.15 -9.15 8.14
C LYS A 56 9.35 -8.18 8.10
N ASN A 57 10.27 -8.35 7.15
CA ASN A 57 11.43 -7.48 6.97
C ASN A 57 11.07 -6.03 6.58
N HIS A 58 9.92 -5.83 5.95
CA HIS A 58 9.45 -4.52 5.46
C HIS A 58 8.24 -4.00 6.25
N LEU A 59 7.72 -4.80 7.17
CA LEU A 59 6.64 -4.41 8.08
C LEU A 59 6.93 -3.11 8.84
N PRO A 60 8.15 -2.88 9.40
CA PRO A 60 8.45 -1.66 10.13
C PRO A 60 8.39 -0.40 9.25
N LEU A 61 8.86 -0.52 8.00
CA LEU A 61 8.77 0.55 7.01
C LEU A 61 7.30 0.82 6.65
N TYR A 62 6.54 -0.25 6.42
CA TYR A 62 5.12 -0.16 6.09
C TYR A 62 4.31 0.50 7.21
N GLU A 63 4.54 0.13 8.47
CA GLU A 63 3.87 0.75 9.62
C GLU A 63 4.19 2.25 9.76
N GLN A 64 5.41 2.68 9.44
CA GLN A 64 5.74 4.11 9.39
C GLN A 64 4.95 4.82 8.30
N LEU A 65 4.82 4.23 7.11
CA LEU A 65 4.01 4.78 6.02
C LEU A 65 2.54 4.86 6.45
N VAL A 66 1.99 3.81 7.05
CA VAL A 66 0.61 3.79 7.56
C VAL A 66 0.38 4.94 8.53
N ARG A 67 1.28 5.11 9.52
CA ARG A 67 1.19 6.23 10.48
C ARG A 67 1.29 7.59 9.81
N LYS A 68 2.27 7.77 8.92
CA LYS A 68 2.47 9.02 8.16
C LYS A 68 1.21 9.43 7.40
N TYR A 69 0.61 8.48 6.68
CA TYR A 69 -0.57 8.74 5.86
C TYR A 69 -1.86 8.83 6.66
N THR A 70 -1.97 8.12 7.79
CA THR A 70 -3.13 8.23 8.70
C THR A 70 -3.13 9.60 9.40
N MET A 71 -1.97 10.07 9.86
CA MET A 71 -1.83 11.37 10.52
C MET A 71 -1.95 12.56 9.56
N ALA A 72 -1.51 12.41 8.32
CA ALA A 72 -1.63 13.48 7.32
C ALA A 72 -3.06 13.72 6.81
N ASN A 73 -4.00 12.83 7.15
CA ASN A 73 -5.36 12.80 6.61
C ASN A 73 -6.43 13.00 7.70
N THR A 74 -6.01 13.46 8.89
CA THR A 74 -6.84 13.97 10.01
C THR A 74 -6.79 15.50 9.98
#